data_AF-A0A920RIF8-F1
#
_entry.id   AF-A0A920RIF8-F1
#
_cell.length_a   1.000
_cell.length_b   1.000
_cell.length_c   1.000
_cell.angle_alpha   90.00
_cell.angle_beta   90.00
_cell.angle_gamma   90.00
#
_symmetry.space_group_name_H-M   'P 1'
#
loop_
_entity.id
_entity.type
_entity.pdbx_description
1 polymer ?
#
loop_
_entity_poly.entity_id
_entity_poly.type
_entity_poly.pdbx_seq_one_letter_code
_entity_poly.pdbx_strand_id
1 'polypeptide(L)'
;MLPITAYANRLSVRPGEPLEIKVSSQSTQPYNVQLTRVVCADPNPEGPGWKEIPIDADINSSYPSRFQSHHLGSYVLVDTRSAPSLTHSALTLTTLIYPTTPVKGLQGVIDTGFLSLGIDREWVRLWKF
;
A
#
# COMPACT_ATOMS: atom_id res chain seq x y z
N MET A 1 -14.13 3.42 -9.85
CA MET A 1 -13.00 2.69 -9.21
C MET A 1 -12.49 1.66 -10.21
N LEU A 2 -11.18 1.51 -10.37
CA LEU A 2 -10.62 0.52 -11.30
C LEU A 2 -10.85 -0.90 -10.74
N PRO A 3 -11.38 -1.85 -11.54
CA PRO A 3 -11.71 -3.20 -11.07
C PRO A 3 -10.48 -4.06 -10.76
N ILE A 4 -9.34 -3.72 -11.36
CA ILE A 4 -8.05 -4.36 -11.17
C ILE A 4 -6.95 -3.31 -11.22
N THR A 5 -5.95 -3.45 -10.36
CA THR A 5 -4.75 -2.60 -10.33
C THR A 5 -3.53 -3.46 -10.09
N ALA A 6 -2.38 -3.05 -10.60
CA ALA A 6 -1.13 -3.76 -10.40
C ALA A 6 0.08 -2.84 -10.40
N TYR A 7 1.16 -3.28 -9.78
CA TYR A 7 2.47 -2.65 -9.86
C TYR A 7 3.58 -3.69 -9.83
N ALA A 8 4.74 -3.34 -10.35
CA ALA A 8 5.96 -4.14 -10.21
C ALA A 8 6.76 -3.69 -8.99
N ASN A 9 7.39 -4.62 -8.27
CA ASN A 9 8.27 -4.29 -7.16
C ASN A 9 9.55 -3.54 -7.60
N ARG A 10 9.91 -3.63 -8.89
CA ARG A 10 11.08 -3.00 -9.51
C ARG A 10 10.72 -2.49 -10.90
N LEU A 11 11.42 -1.46 -11.36
CA LEU A 11 11.26 -0.90 -12.71
C LEU A 11 12.00 -1.71 -13.79
N SER A 12 13.06 -2.41 -13.42
CA SER A 12 13.90 -3.20 -14.34
C SER A 12 14.60 -4.33 -13.60
N VAL A 13 14.95 -5.39 -14.32
CA VAL A 13 15.70 -6.55 -13.83
C VAL A 13 16.74 -6.99 -14.85
N ARG A 14 17.79 -7.68 -14.40
CA ARG A 14 18.74 -8.38 -15.29
C ARG A 14 18.23 -9.78 -15.64
N PRO A 15 18.78 -10.42 -16.70
CA PRO A 15 18.48 -11.82 -16.99
C PRO A 15 18.72 -12.70 -15.76
N GLY A 16 17.74 -13.54 -15.41
CA GLY A 16 17.78 -14.43 -14.24
C GLY A 16 17.37 -13.79 -12.91
N GLU A 17 17.20 -12.48 -12.84
CA GLU A 17 16.68 -11.83 -11.63
C GLU A 17 15.14 -11.89 -11.59
N PRO A 18 14.54 -12.12 -10.40
CA PRO A 18 13.09 -12.14 -10.26
C PRO A 18 12.49 -10.73 -10.35
N LEU A 19 11.37 -10.62 -11.07
CA LEU A 19 10.48 -9.47 -11.05
C LEU A 19 9.14 -9.90 -10.46
N GLU A 20 8.63 -9.15 -9.47
CA GLU A 20 7.35 -9.47 -8.85
C GLU A 20 6.29 -8.47 -9.28
N ILE A 21 5.16 -8.98 -9.75
CA ILE A 21 3.97 -8.19 -10.06
C ILE A 21 2.95 -8.38 -8.94
N LYS A 22 2.53 -7.28 -8.33
CA LYS A 22 1.53 -7.26 -7.24
C LYS A 22 0.20 -6.81 -7.83
N VAL A 23 -0.78 -7.71 -7.85
CA VAL A 23 -2.10 -7.47 -8.45
C VAL A 23 -3.19 -7.45 -7.37
N SER A 24 -4.04 -6.42 -7.37
CA SER A 24 -5.23 -6.32 -6.53
C SER A 24 -6.46 -6.26 -7.44
N SER A 25 -7.36 -7.22 -7.29
CA SER A 25 -8.56 -7.36 -8.12
C SER A 25 -9.80 -7.47 -7.23
N GLN A 26 -10.87 -6.78 -7.61
CA GLN A 26 -12.19 -6.87 -6.96
C GLN A 26 -13.11 -7.89 -7.64
N SER A 27 -12.65 -8.52 -8.72
CA SER A 27 -13.40 -9.54 -9.44
C SER A 27 -13.51 -10.84 -8.63
N THR A 28 -14.61 -11.57 -8.82
CA THR A 28 -14.77 -12.96 -8.35
C THR A 28 -14.18 -13.98 -9.32
N GLN A 29 -13.87 -13.57 -10.55
CA GLN A 29 -13.29 -14.42 -11.60
C GLN A 29 -11.76 -14.27 -11.66
N PRO A 30 -11.02 -15.30 -12.11
CA PRO A 30 -9.59 -15.18 -12.39
C PRO A 30 -9.26 -14.04 -13.38
N TYR A 31 -8.04 -13.54 -13.31
CA TYR A 31 -7.50 -12.59 -14.30
C TYR A 31 -6.39 -13.26 -15.12
N ASN A 32 -6.24 -12.82 -16.36
CA ASN A 32 -5.20 -13.35 -17.26
C ASN A 32 -4.02 -12.39 -17.33
N VAL A 33 -2.81 -12.94 -17.46
CA VAL A 33 -1.57 -12.22 -17.65
C VAL A 33 -0.96 -12.63 -18.99
N GLN A 34 -0.44 -11.64 -19.72
CA GLN A 34 0.33 -11.82 -20.94
C GLN A 34 1.52 -10.86 -20.91
N LEU A 35 2.73 -11.37 -21.04
CA LEU A 35 3.91 -10.54 -21.26
C LEU A 35 3.90 -10.03 -22.70
N THR A 36 4.05 -8.72 -22.88
CA THR A 36 4.16 -8.10 -24.21
C THR A 36 5.38 -7.18 -24.26
N ARG A 37 5.97 -7.09 -25.45
CA ARG A 37 6.93 -6.03 -25.79
C ARG A 37 6.16 -4.87 -26.40
N VAL A 38 6.09 -3.76 -25.68
CA VAL A 38 5.53 -2.50 -26.19
C VAL A 38 6.47 -1.93 -27.25
N VAL A 39 5.95 -1.68 -28.45
CA VAL A 39 6.66 -1.02 -29.56
C VAL A 39 6.23 0.44 -29.68
N CYS A 40 4.93 0.72 -29.51
CA CYS A 40 4.37 2.06 -29.48
C CYS A 40 3.16 2.08 -28.53
N ALA A 41 3.10 3.07 -27.66
CA ALA A 41 2.00 3.25 -26.70
C ALA A 41 1.18 4.54 -26.95
N ASP A 42 1.47 5.26 -28.04
CA ASP A 42 0.70 6.44 -28.44
C ASP A 42 -0.59 6.01 -29.16
N PRO A 43 -1.79 6.33 -28.62
CA PRO A 43 -3.06 5.95 -29.23
C PRO A 43 -3.48 6.85 -30.40
N ASN A 44 -2.69 7.87 -30.79
CA ASN A 44 -3.02 8.76 -31.89
C ASN A 44 -3.24 7.98 -33.21
N PRO A 45 -4.44 8.07 -33.83
CA PRO A 45 -4.73 7.38 -35.08
C PRO A 45 -3.92 7.90 -36.28
N GLU A 46 -3.45 9.15 -36.24
CA GLU A 46 -2.57 9.75 -37.26
C GLU A 46 -1.09 9.38 -37.04
N GLY A 47 -0.78 8.72 -35.92
CA GLY A 47 0.53 8.19 -35.58
C GLY A 47 0.64 6.69 -35.87
N PRO A 48 1.69 6.02 -35.36
CA PRO A 48 1.83 4.58 -35.50
C PRO A 48 0.75 3.76 -34.79
N GLY A 49 -0.01 4.35 -33.87
CA GLY A 49 -1.00 3.70 -33.01
C GLY A 49 -0.39 2.80 -31.92
N TRP A 50 -1.24 2.24 -31.06
CA TRP A 50 -0.85 1.23 -30.06
C TRP A 50 -0.34 -0.05 -30.74
N LYS A 51 0.89 -0.45 -30.41
CA LYS A 51 1.57 -1.63 -30.97
C LYS A 51 2.32 -2.37 -29.88
N GLU A 52 1.94 -3.63 -29.69
CA GLU A 52 2.61 -4.55 -28.78
C GLU A 52 2.77 -5.93 -29.42
N ILE A 53 3.80 -6.66 -29.00
CA ILE A 53 4.12 -7.99 -29.50
C ILE A 53 4.09 -8.95 -28.31
N PRO A 54 3.21 -9.97 -28.30
CA PRO A 54 3.21 -11.00 -27.27
C PRO A 54 4.56 -11.71 -27.19
N ILE A 55 5.03 -11.94 -25.97
CA ILE A 55 6.23 -12.72 -25.68
C ILE A 55 5.79 -13.98 -24.95
N ASP A 56 6.20 -15.14 -25.46
CA ASP A 56 5.97 -16.40 -24.76
C ASP A 56 6.81 -16.44 -23.46
N ALA A 57 6.16 -16.76 -22.36
CA ALA A 57 6.72 -16.70 -21.03
C ALA A 57 5.87 -17.52 -20.05
N ASP A 58 6.51 -18.15 -19.07
CA ASP A 58 5.84 -18.99 -18.07
C ASP A 58 4.78 -18.25 -17.24
N ILE A 59 4.88 -16.91 -17.15
CA ILE A 59 3.91 -16.07 -16.43
C ILE A 59 2.59 -15.88 -17.23
N ASN A 60 2.55 -16.27 -18.49
CA ASN A 60 1.37 -16.12 -19.35
C ASN A 60 0.30 -17.15 -18.92
N SER A 61 -0.53 -16.78 -17.96
CA SER A 61 -1.51 -17.69 -17.37
C SER A 61 -2.70 -16.97 -16.75
N SER A 62 -3.61 -17.75 -16.19
CA SER A 62 -4.72 -17.26 -15.39
C SER A 62 -4.40 -17.37 -13.91
N TYR A 63 -4.64 -16.31 -13.16
CA TYR A 63 -4.38 -16.22 -11.73
C TYR A 63 -5.67 -15.89 -10.97
N PRO A 64 -5.85 -16.42 -9.76
CA PRO A 64 -7.02 -16.11 -8.95
C PRO A 64 -7.05 -14.63 -8.56
N SER A 65 -8.23 -14.00 -8.68
CA SER A 65 -8.44 -12.64 -8.20
C SER A 65 -8.46 -12.60 -6.67
N ARG A 66 -7.80 -11.58 -6.11
CA ARG A 66 -7.85 -11.27 -4.67
C ARG A 66 -7.76 -9.77 -4.46
N PHE A 67 -8.60 -9.25 -3.56
CA PHE A 67 -8.47 -7.88 -3.08
C PHE A 67 -7.31 -7.79 -2.07
N GLN A 68 -6.43 -6.81 -2.28
CA GLN A 68 -5.35 -6.49 -1.35
C GLN A 68 -5.60 -5.11 -0.74
N SER A 69 -5.89 -5.08 0.57
CA SER A 69 -6.01 -3.84 1.32
C SER A 69 -4.65 -3.15 1.45
N HIS A 70 -4.66 -1.82 1.52
CA HIS A 70 -3.48 -1.01 1.71
C HIS A 70 -3.74 0.05 2.77
N HIS A 71 -2.74 0.29 3.61
CA HIS A 71 -2.81 1.26 4.69
C HIS A 71 -2.05 2.52 4.24
N LEU A 72 -2.80 3.57 3.91
CA LEU A 72 -2.25 4.83 3.43
C LEU A 72 -1.78 5.70 4.60
N GLY A 73 -0.78 6.53 4.33
CA GLY A 73 -0.15 7.41 5.32
C GLY A 73 1.21 6.85 5.76
N SER A 74 2.19 7.72 5.92
CA SER A 74 3.48 7.35 6.52
C SER A 74 3.31 7.23 8.03
N TYR A 75 3.80 6.15 8.62
CA TYR A 75 3.80 5.93 10.06
C TYR A 75 4.96 5.03 10.46
N VAL A 76 5.23 4.94 11.76
CA VAL A 76 6.17 3.98 12.34
C VAL A 76 5.36 2.86 12.99
N LEU A 77 5.72 1.62 12.69
CA LEU A 77 5.19 0.44 13.38
C LEU A 77 6.30 -0.17 14.23
N VAL A 78 6.05 -0.29 15.53
CA VAL A 78 6.96 -0.95 16.47
C VAL A 78 6.34 -2.29 16.85
N ASP A 79 7.04 -3.39 16.57
CA ASP A 79 6.60 -4.72 16.99
C ASP A 79 6.89 -4.91 18.48
N THR A 80 5.83 -4.96 19.29
CA THR A 80 5.90 -5.07 20.75
C THR A 80 5.73 -6.50 21.25
N ARG A 81 5.65 -7.51 20.37
CA ARG A 81 5.42 -8.92 20.78
C ARG A 81 6.51 -9.47 21.69
N SER A 82 7.74 -8.98 21.55
CA SER A 82 8.88 -9.32 22.41
C SER A 82 9.19 -8.26 23.47
N ALA A 83 8.40 -7.18 23.54
CA ALA A 83 8.59 -6.15 24.54
C ALA A 83 8.18 -6.67 25.93
N PRO A 84 8.83 -6.20 27.01
CA PRO A 84 8.38 -6.48 28.36
C PRO A 84 6.91 -6.07 28.54
N SER A 85 6.15 -6.89 29.24
CA SER A 85 4.75 -6.57 29.54
C SER A 85 4.69 -5.26 30.33
N LEU A 86 3.80 -4.35 29.91
CA LEU A 86 3.53 -3.10 30.60
C LEU A 86 2.70 -3.39 31.86
N THR A 87 3.33 -3.94 32.89
CA THR A 87 2.70 -4.28 34.19
C THR A 87 2.77 -3.14 35.20
N HIS A 88 3.17 -1.95 34.77
CA HIS A 88 3.29 -0.78 35.64
C HIS A 88 1.92 -0.16 35.94
N SER A 89 1.77 0.34 37.18
CA SER A 89 0.55 1.02 37.64
C SER A 89 0.32 2.39 36.99
N ALA A 90 1.36 2.95 36.36
CA ALA A 90 1.31 4.22 35.65
C ALA A 90 2.16 4.17 34.38
N LEU A 91 1.69 4.84 33.34
CA LEU A 91 2.36 4.99 32.06
C LEU A 91 2.31 6.46 31.65
N THR A 92 3.45 6.99 31.19
CA THR A 92 3.54 8.34 30.62
C THR A 92 3.98 8.23 29.17
N LEU A 93 3.18 8.78 28.26
CA LEU A 93 3.53 8.96 26.86
C LEU A 93 3.86 10.44 26.65
N THR A 94 5.01 10.72 26.04
CA THR A 94 5.44 12.10 25.73
C THR A 94 6.01 12.13 24.33
N THR A 95 5.66 13.17 23.59
CA THR A 95 6.11 13.38 22.21
C THR A 95 6.10 14.86 21.89
N LEU A 96 7.03 15.28 21.05
CA LEU A 96 7.07 16.63 20.48
C LEU A 96 6.53 16.54 19.05
N ILE A 97 5.51 17.33 18.75
CA ILE A 97 4.82 17.30 17.46
C ILE A 97 4.73 18.69 16.84
N TYR A 98 4.71 18.75 15.50
CA TYR A 98 4.47 19.95 14.73
C TYR A 98 3.31 19.72 13.74
N PRO A 99 2.04 19.88 14.18
CA PRO A 99 0.90 19.57 13.35
C PRO A 99 0.71 20.62 12.25
N THR A 100 0.79 20.21 10.99
CA THR A 100 0.58 21.10 9.84
C THR A 100 -0.89 21.22 9.43
N THR A 101 -1.74 20.28 9.87
CA THR A 101 -3.20 20.28 9.59
C THR A 101 -4.04 19.92 10.84
N PRO A 102 -3.91 20.66 11.96
CA PRO A 102 -4.52 20.27 13.24
C PRO A 102 -6.05 20.17 13.21
N VAL A 103 -6.72 20.90 12.31
CA VAL A 103 -8.19 20.92 12.20
C VAL A 103 -8.78 19.82 11.32
N LYS A 104 -7.96 18.93 10.72
CA LYS A 104 -8.39 17.90 9.77
C LYS A 104 -8.93 16.63 10.44
N GLY A 105 -9.77 16.80 11.46
CA GLY A 105 -10.35 15.69 12.23
C GLY A 105 -9.35 14.98 13.13
N LEU A 106 -9.74 13.79 13.60
CA LEU A 106 -8.95 12.97 14.52
C LEU A 106 -7.67 12.46 13.85
N GLN A 107 -6.53 12.73 14.48
CA GLN A 107 -5.21 12.32 14.01
C GLN A 107 -4.46 11.59 15.14
N GLY A 108 -4.14 10.32 14.91
CA GLY A 108 -3.33 9.54 15.86
C GLY A 108 -1.88 9.99 15.85
N VAL A 109 -1.32 10.24 17.03
CA VAL A 109 0.09 10.58 17.22
C VAL A 109 0.88 9.37 17.73
N ILE A 110 0.37 8.70 18.77
CA ILE A 110 0.89 7.43 19.29
C ILE A 110 -0.30 6.52 19.56
N ASP A 111 -0.23 5.28 19.11
CA ASP A 111 -1.21 4.24 19.41
C ASP A 111 -0.50 2.99 19.93
N THR A 112 -0.95 2.48 21.08
CA THR A 112 -0.40 1.28 21.73
C THR A 112 -1.40 0.13 21.76
N GLY A 113 -2.54 0.26 21.07
CA GLY A 113 -3.67 -0.67 21.12
C GLY A 113 -4.63 -0.46 22.29
N PHE A 114 -4.15 -0.17 23.50
CA PHE A 114 -5.00 0.09 24.68
C PHE A 114 -5.00 1.56 25.13
N LEU A 115 -4.01 2.34 24.67
CA LEU A 115 -3.89 3.77 24.95
C LEU A 115 -3.43 4.49 23.68
N SER A 116 -4.11 5.60 23.38
CA SER A 116 -3.82 6.40 22.18
C SER A 116 -3.76 7.88 22.52
N LEU A 117 -2.73 8.54 22.01
CA LEU A 117 -2.55 9.99 22.04
C LEU A 117 -2.85 10.53 20.66
N GLY A 118 -3.72 11.53 20.55
CA GLY A 118 -4.09 12.12 19.28
C GLY A 118 -4.38 13.61 19.35
N ILE A 119 -4.52 14.19 18.17
CA ILE A 119 -5.02 15.56 17.95
C ILE A 119 -6.47 15.46 17.50
N ASP A 120 -7.32 16.29 18.09
CA ASP A 120 -8.68 16.52 17.63
C ASP A 120 -8.98 18.02 17.59
N ARG A 121 -10.26 18.41 17.55
CA ARG A 121 -10.68 19.83 17.50
C ARG A 121 -10.25 20.63 18.73
N GLU A 122 -9.93 19.98 19.84
CA GLU A 122 -9.48 20.58 21.11
C GLU A 122 -7.95 20.49 21.27
N TRP A 123 -7.21 20.29 20.16
CA TRP A 123 -5.76 20.21 20.03
C TRP A 123 -5.09 18.93 20.54
N VAL A 124 -5.26 18.53 21.80
CA VAL A 124 -4.61 17.31 22.32
C VAL A 124 -5.60 16.55 23.19
N ARG A 125 -5.84 15.28 22.83
CA ARG A 125 -6.69 14.39 23.61
C ARG A 125 -6.05 13.03 23.83
N LEU A 126 -6.24 12.50 25.04
CA LEU A 126 -5.88 11.15 25.43
C LEU A 126 -7.12 10.26 25.38
N TRP A 127 -7.04 9.12 24.72
CA TRP A 127 -8.11 8.13 24.64
C TRP A 127 -7.64 6.81 25.27
N LYS A 128 -8.50 6.23 26.12
CA LYS A 128 -8.38 4.84 26.57
C LYS A 128 -9.52 4.07 25.91
N PHE A 129 -9.19 2.94 25.29
CA PHE A 129 -10.17 2.00 24.75
C PHE A 129 -10.52 0.93 25.79
#